data_AF-A0A286UW59-F1
#
_entry.id   AF-A0A286UW59-F1
#
_cell.length_a   1.000
_cell.length_b   1.000
_cell.length_c   1.000
_cell.angle_alpha   90.00
_cell.angle_beta   90.00
_cell.angle_gamma   90.00
#
_symmetry.space_group_name_H-M   'P 1'
#
loop_
_entity.id
_entity.type
_entity.pdbx_description
1 polymer ?
#
loop_
_entity_poly.entity_id
_entity_poly.type
_entity_poly.pdbx_seq_one_letter_code
_entity_poly.pdbx_strand_id
1 'polypeptide(L)'
;MNRSLSQTQPGDSRLGRLLDLANSHGELLDVTLTSPSDWHYVSEGGATIVYSYRGSYTPSFAGTVLRLRKIKICSDESTLSTIQGTENQINGDVPLESRNDPNQESSEGREYKAIKTSGDRDDGTIEPDDPSVEFQHRITSKLIPLAFLPRLESVCVKSPWLAELLSLSDSERPPERRREDTIDIRRHKAVLATDLVGGSGWTVEIKPKWGFLPNPAYLSQETLSMKSQYCRFCMHSQFRTGYQDPKQQKYCPLDLYSGKESRVAHALRCLWNAWIHSSGTANNLKIFVRGKVLDPNDASEVLAPLLSLPKGVDKETLSMAFAAALLPPLQETPVLGSLARLQRTLDPLDIEGLRTLYNSIINTENANAHKNKEGVIHPLEKVFPQPTFDDWECFINTYLSNGHSKDMIPVGALNIPVDSDTLHHYIKAYLLSATFKDCSIMIQPRESNSTHDRVTVIDLDPKQMTRLKKWEALDREIATSFRDAGLTPCSDEYLESLRSAPGENLSS
;
A
#
# COMPACT_ATOMS: atom_id res chain seq x y z
N MET A 1 12.15 60.28 -7.79
CA MET A 1 10.91 59.49 -7.93
C MET A 1 11.30 58.09 -8.37
N ASN A 2 11.29 57.14 -7.44
CA ASN A 2 11.29 55.69 -7.68
C ASN A 2 11.10 55.05 -6.29
N ARG A 3 9.86 54.69 -5.95
CA ARG A 3 9.53 53.91 -4.76
C ARG A 3 9.48 52.45 -5.16
N SER A 4 10.39 51.68 -4.57
CA SER A 4 10.37 50.22 -4.48
C SER A 4 9.09 49.77 -3.75
N LEU A 5 8.34 48.85 -4.36
CA LEU A 5 7.25 48.12 -3.74
C LEU A 5 7.80 46.78 -3.26
N SER A 6 7.92 46.63 -1.93
CA SER A 6 8.22 45.37 -1.27
C SER A 6 7.03 44.42 -1.38
N GLN A 7 7.24 43.26 -1.98
CA GLN A 7 6.29 42.14 -1.96
C GLN A 7 6.23 41.54 -0.55
N THR A 8 5.06 41.61 0.06
CA THR A 8 4.70 40.91 1.29
C THR A 8 4.42 39.44 0.98
N GLN A 9 5.17 38.52 1.58
CA GLN A 9 4.85 37.09 1.61
C GLN A 9 3.61 36.82 2.48
N PRO A 10 2.66 35.97 2.06
CA PRO A 10 1.52 35.61 2.90
C PRO A 10 1.85 34.44 3.84
N GLY A 11 1.77 34.72 5.14
CA GLY A 11 1.09 33.85 6.10
C GLY A 11 1.80 32.58 6.57
N ASP A 12 2.93 32.72 7.27
CA ASP A 12 3.40 31.74 8.25
C ASP A 12 2.36 31.68 9.39
N SER A 13 1.41 30.73 9.31
CA SER A 13 0.37 30.63 10.32
C SER A 13 0.99 30.16 11.64
N ARG A 14 0.77 30.95 12.69
CA ARG A 14 1.17 30.69 14.08
C ARG A 14 0.79 29.29 14.60
N LEU A 15 -0.11 28.57 13.93
CA LEU A 15 -0.48 27.19 14.22
C LEU A 15 0.62 26.17 13.86
N GLY A 16 1.36 26.39 12.76
CA GLY A 16 2.43 25.48 12.33
C GLY A 16 3.59 25.44 13.32
N ARG A 17 4.00 26.62 13.83
CA ARG A 17 5.04 26.71 14.87
C ARG A 17 4.60 26.22 16.25
N LEU A 18 3.30 26.20 16.55
CA LEU A 18 2.78 25.67 17.82
C LEU A 18 2.75 24.13 17.83
N LEU A 19 2.65 23.48 16.67
CA LEU A 19 2.78 22.02 16.55
C LEU A 19 4.25 21.57 16.64
N ASP A 20 5.18 22.35 16.07
CA ASP A 20 6.62 22.02 16.15
C ASP A 20 7.21 22.24 17.56
N LEU A 21 6.64 23.13 18.37
CA LEU A 21 7.07 23.37 19.76
C LEU A 21 6.38 22.45 20.79
N ALA A 22 5.31 21.74 20.42
CA ALA A 22 4.69 20.73 21.30
C ALA A 22 5.44 19.39 21.26
N ASN A 23 6.17 19.10 20.18
CA ASN A 23 6.95 17.87 20.04
C ASN A 23 8.26 17.84 20.86
N SER A 24 8.61 18.91 21.58
CA SER A 24 9.76 18.91 22.51
C SER A 24 9.46 18.30 23.89
N HIS A 25 8.19 17.97 24.17
CA HIS A 25 7.76 17.17 25.32
C HIS A 25 6.79 16.10 24.82
N GLY A 26 7.31 14.95 24.38
CA GLY A 26 6.57 13.87 23.69
C GLY A 26 5.49 13.17 24.52
N GLU A 27 4.39 13.85 24.82
CA GLU A 27 3.17 13.24 25.35
C GLU A 27 2.28 12.80 24.18
N LEU A 28 2.00 11.49 24.11
CA LEU A 28 1.05 10.94 23.15
C LEU A 28 -0.35 11.50 23.42
N LEU A 29 -1.12 11.73 22.35
CA LEU A 29 -2.53 12.06 22.52
C LEU A 29 -3.25 10.94 23.29
N ASP A 30 -4.03 11.32 24.29
CA ASP A 30 -4.79 10.40 25.12
C ASP A 30 -6.22 10.26 24.58
N VAL A 31 -6.55 9.10 24.00
CA VAL A 31 -7.90 8.80 23.48
C VAL A 31 -8.93 8.79 24.60
N THR A 32 -8.51 8.57 25.85
CA THR A 32 -9.43 8.55 27.00
C THR A 32 -10.01 9.92 27.36
N LEU A 33 -9.56 10.99 26.68
CA LEU A 33 -10.20 12.31 26.69
C LEU A 33 -11.51 12.35 25.86
N THR A 34 -11.84 11.27 25.15
CA THR A 34 -13.10 11.09 24.41
C THR A 34 -13.98 10.04 25.08
N SER A 35 -15.29 10.07 24.83
CA SER A 35 -16.17 8.97 25.23
C SER A 35 -15.98 7.78 24.28
N PRO A 36 -15.98 6.53 24.76
CA PRO A 36 -16.08 5.36 23.88
C PRO A 36 -17.26 5.42 22.91
N SER A 37 -18.37 6.05 23.31
CA SER A 37 -19.54 6.26 22.45
C SER A 37 -19.31 7.23 21.29
N ASP A 38 -18.23 8.03 21.32
CA ASP A 38 -17.84 8.90 20.19
C ASP A 38 -17.20 8.10 19.04
N TRP A 39 -16.88 6.81 19.23
CA TRP A 39 -16.17 5.97 18.28
C TRP A 39 -17.07 4.89 17.70
N HIS A 40 -17.34 4.96 16.40
CA HIS A 40 -18.24 4.04 15.72
C HIS A 40 -17.48 3.00 14.90
N TYR A 41 -17.93 1.75 14.96
CA TYR A 41 -17.35 0.65 14.18
C TYR A 41 -17.39 0.95 12.68
N VAL A 42 -16.29 0.67 11.97
CA VAL A 42 -16.20 0.83 10.50
C VAL A 42 -15.94 -0.51 9.83
N SER A 43 -14.91 -1.22 10.27
CA SER A 43 -14.48 -2.48 9.66
C SER A 43 -13.46 -3.20 10.54
N GLU A 44 -13.20 -4.46 10.25
CA GLU A 44 -12.11 -5.22 10.86
C GLU A 44 -11.44 -6.18 9.88
N GLY A 45 -10.13 -6.39 10.09
CA GLY A 45 -9.33 -7.41 9.41
C GLY A 45 -8.90 -8.52 10.38
N GLY A 46 -7.97 -9.38 9.98
CA GLY A 46 -7.52 -10.50 10.84
C GLY A 46 -6.78 -10.08 12.12
N ALA A 47 -6.13 -8.91 12.14
CA ALA A 47 -5.28 -8.47 13.25
C ALA A 47 -5.69 -7.13 13.90
N THR A 48 -6.62 -6.39 13.29
CA THR A 48 -6.95 -5.01 13.66
C THR A 48 -8.44 -4.74 13.43
N ILE A 49 -9.03 -3.94 14.31
CA ILE A 49 -10.38 -3.38 14.19
C ILE A 49 -10.30 -1.85 14.10
N VAL A 50 -11.22 -1.23 13.37
CA VAL A 50 -11.18 0.20 13.03
C VAL A 50 -12.47 0.90 13.44
N TYR A 51 -12.33 2.03 14.14
CA TYR A 51 -13.42 2.90 14.58
C TYR A 51 -13.26 4.31 14.02
N SER A 52 -14.33 4.97 13.59
CA SER A 52 -14.34 6.36 13.12
C SER A 52 -14.83 7.29 14.23
N TYR A 53 -14.12 8.41 14.45
CA TYR A 53 -14.52 9.40 15.44
C TYR A 53 -15.71 10.23 14.95
N ARG A 54 -16.76 10.32 15.78
CA ARG A 54 -17.99 11.08 15.52
C ARG A 54 -18.36 12.04 16.66
N GLY A 55 -17.51 12.18 17.67
CA GLY A 55 -17.71 13.14 18.75
C GLY A 55 -17.58 14.59 18.28
N SER A 56 -18.27 15.51 18.97
CA SER A 56 -18.28 16.94 18.64
C SER A 56 -17.35 17.80 19.51
N TYR A 57 -16.79 17.23 20.58
CA TYR A 57 -16.14 18.01 21.66
C TYR A 57 -14.62 17.96 21.66
N THR A 58 -13.99 17.11 20.83
CA THR A 58 -12.52 16.94 20.83
C THR A 58 -11.95 17.08 19.41
N PRO A 59 -11.67 18.31 18.95
CA PRO A 59 -11.27 18.59 17.56
C PRO A 59 -10.02 17.85 17.08
N SER A 60 -9.12 17.44 17.99
CA SER A 60 -7.90 16.69 17.66
C SER A 60 -8.14 15.29 17.06
N PHE A 61 -9.34 14.74 17.25
CA PHE A 61 -9.77 13.45 16.70
C PHE A 61 -10.74 13.61 15.50
N ALA A 62 -11.13 14.84 15.14
CA ALA A 62 -12.02 15.07 14.01
C ALA A 62 -11.40 14.56 12.69
N GLY A 63 -12.19 13.80 11.91
CA GLY A 63 -11.72 13.23 10.65
C GLY A 63 -10.65 12.14 10.80
N THR A 64 -10.63 11.44 11.95
CA THR A 64 -9.70 10.34 12.22
C THR A 64 -10.42 9.03 12.47
N VAL A 65 -9.66 7.94 12.33
CA VAL A 65 -10.04 6.60 12.75
C VAL A 65 -9.04 6.06 13.78
N LEU A 66 -9.54 5.29 14.74
CA LEU A 66 -8.76 4.56 15.72
C LEU A 66 -8.64 3.10 15.28
N ARG A 67 -7.40 2.61 15.19
CA ARG A 67 -7.08 1.22 14.86
C ARG A 67 -6.58 0.51 16.11
N LEU A 68 -7.30 -0.53 16.52
CA LEU A 68 -7.00 -1.31 17.72
C LEU A 68 -6.58 -2.73 17.34
N ARG A 69 -5.59 -3.27 18.07
CA ARG A 69 -5.11 -4.64 17.87
C ARG A 69 -6.09 -5.65 18.44
N LYS A 70 -6.22 -6.79 17.75
CA LYS A 70 -7.04 -7.92 18.17
C LYS A 70 -6.19 -9.07 18.70
N ILE A 71 -6.80 -9.89 19.55
CA ILE A 71 -6.28 -11.16 20.04
C ILE A 71 -7.28 -12.28 19.78
N LYS A 72 -6.78 -13.47 19.44
CA LYS A 72 -7.63 -14.65 19.27
C LYS A 72 -8.22 -15.05 20.61
N ILE A 73 -9.48 -15.50 20.59
CA ILE A 73 -10.11 -16.12 21.75
C ILE A 73 -9.57 -17.56 21.79
N CYS A 74 -8.58 -17.83 22.65
CA CYS A 74 -8.13 -19.20 22.85
C CYS A 74 -9.25 -20.02 23.52
N SER A 75 -9.60 -21.15 22.92
CA SER A 75 -10.49 -22.17 23.49
C SER A 75 -9.78 -23.02 24.57
N ASP A 76 -8.96 -22.41 25.42
CA ASP A 76 -8.38 -23.09 26.58
C ASP A 76 -9.23 -22.76 27.81
N GLU A 77 -10.00 -23.75 28.28
CA GLU A 77 -10.92 -23.70 29.42
C GLU A 77 -10.29 -23.28 30.77
N SER A 78 -9.01 -22.92 30.83
CA SER A 78 -8.32 -22.59 32.09
C SER A 78 -8.43 -21.11 32.52
N THR A 79 -9.00 -20.23 31.70
CA THR A 79 -9.12 -18.78 32.02
C THR A 79 -10.56 -18.35 32.37
N LEU A 80 -11.54 -19.26 32.33
CA LEU A 80 -12.96 -18.96 32.57
C LEU A 80 -13.48 -19.33 33.96
N SER A 81 -12.62 -19.66 34.93
CA SER A 81 -13.07 -20.01 36.29
C SER A 81 -13.41 -18.81 37.20
N THR A 82 -13.39 -17.57 36.70
CA THR A 82 -13.82 -16.40 37.48
C THR A 82 -15.20 -15.86 37.07
N ILE A 83 -15.89 -16.44 36.08
CA ILE A 83 -17.23 -15.98 35.69
C ILE A 83 -18.17 -17.18 35.60
N GLN A 84 -19.06 -17.23 36.60
CA GLN A 84 -20.33 -17.96 36.68
C GLN A 84 -20.29 -19.45 37.03
N GLY A 85 -20.84 -19.74 38.21
CA GLY A 85 -21.27 -21.08 38.61
C GLY A 85 -22.62 -21.48 38.03
N THR A 86 -22.97 -22.74 38.30
CA THR A 86 -24.22 -23.49 38.06
C THR A 86 -24.44 -24.10 36.66
N GLU A 87 -24.02 -25.36 36.56
CA GLU A 87 -24.71 -26.54 36.00
C GLU A 87 -25.76 -26.37 34.87
N ASN A 88 -25.54 -26.98 33.70
CA ASN A 88 -25.96 -28.37 33.43
C ASN A 88 -25.59 -28.87 32.01
N GLN A 89 -25.40 -30.18 31.93
CA GLN A 89 -24.99 -31.00 30.78
C GLN A 89 -26.06 -31.08 29.66
N ILE A 90 -25.65 -31.41 28.42
CA ILE A 90 -26.11 -32.58 27.63
C ILE A 90 -25.34 -32.68 26.27
N ASN A 91 -25.04 -33.94 25.90
CA ASN A 91 -24.24 -34.50 24.80
C ASN A 91 -24.70 -34.23 23.35
N GLY A 92 -23.80 -34.46 22.37
CA GLY A 92 -24.17 -35.02 21.05
C GLY A 92 -23.27 -34.77 19.83
N ASP A 93 -22.25 -35.62 19.63
CA ASP A 93 -21.57 -36.15 18.42
C ASP A 93 -21.81 -35.66 16.95
N VAL A 94 -20.66 -35.43 16.26
CA VAL A 94 -20.16 -36.00 14.95
C VAL A 94 -20.53 -35.32 13.58
N PRO A 95 -19.62 -35.34 12.55
CA PRO A 95 -19.26 -34.21 11.69
C PRO A 95 -19.67 -34.37 10.20
N LEU A 96 -19.49 -33.32 9.40
CA LEU A 96 -19.60 -33.36 7.94
C LEU A 96 -18.54 -32.47 7.24
N GLU A 97 -17.72 -33.12 6.43
CA GLU A 97 -16.73 -32.56 5.51
C GLU A 97 -17.38 -31.75 4.38
N SER A 98 -16.77 -30.63 3.97
CA SER A 98 -16.86 -30.17 2.57
C SER A 98 -15.68 -29.27 2.14
N ARG A 99 -14.88 -29.84 1.23
CA ARG A 99 -14.35 -29.30 -0.04
C ARG A 99 -13.75 -27.88 -0.07
N ASN A 100 -12.43 -27.86 -0.26
CA ASN A 100 -11.57 -26.70 -0.54
C ASN A 100 -11.88 -26.00 -1.89
N ASP A 101 -11.93 -24.68 -1.84
CA ASP A 101 -11.86 -23.74 -2.97
C ASP A 101 -10.45 -23.10 -3.00
N PRO A 102 -9.68 -23.16 -4.11
CA PRO A 102 -8.27 -22.78 -4.13
C PRO A 102 -7.96 -21.28 -4.26
N ASN A 103 -8.91 -20.35 -4.02
CA ASN A 103 -8.68 -18.89 -4.17
C ASN A 103 -9.19 -18.01 -3.01
N GLN A 104 -8.98 -18.41 -1.76
CA GLN A 104 -8.83 -17.39 -0.69
C GLN A 104 -7.42 -16.81 -0.75
N GLU A 105 -7.28 -15.59 -1.29
CA GLU A 105 -6.17 -14.71 -0.91
C GLU A 105 -6.32 -14.43 0.60
N SER A 106 -5.73 -15.30 1.41
CA SER A 106 -5.56 -15.07 2.83
C SER A 106 -4.75 -13.79 2.98
N SER A 107 -5.32 -12.80 3.68
CA SER A 107 -4.51 -11.85 4.41
C SER A 107 -3.68 -12.69 5.39
N GLU A 108 -2.47 -13.09 4.99
CA GLU A 108 -1.51 -13.76 5.87
C GLU A 108 -1.25 -12.79 7.02
N GLY A 109 -2.00 -12.99 8.10
CA GLY A 109 -1.71 -12.41 9.39
C GLY A 109 -0.29 -12.77 9.74
N ARG A 110 0.47 -11.79 10.21
CA ARG A 110 1.76 -12.03 10.85
C ARG A 110 1.57 -13.18 11.83
N GLU A 111 2.23 -14.30 11.56
CA GLU A 111 2.22 -15.47 12.42
C GLU A 111 3.03 -15.12 13.68
N TYR A 112 2.36 -14.54 14.67
CA TYR A 112 2.97 -14.24 15.96
C TYR A 112 2.93 -15.51 16.81
N LYS A 113 4.11 -16.08 17.04
CA LYS A 113 4.30 -17.14 18.04
C LYS A 113 3.61 -16.74 19.34
N ALA A 114 2.77 -17.64 19.87
CA ALA A 114 2.15 -17.50 21.17
C ALA A 114 3.22 -17.10 22.20
N ILE A 115 3.09 -15.89 22.75
CA ILE A 115 3.88 -15.45 23.90
C ILE A 115 3.45 -16.33 25.06
N LYS A 116 4.34 -17.21 25.50
CA LYS A 116 4.14 -17.98 26.73
C LYS A 116 3.85 -17.00 27.85
N THR A 117 2.75 -17.24 28.57
CA THR A 117 2.32 -16.53 29.77
C THR A 117 3.43 -16.53 30.81
N SER A 118 4.21 -15.45 30.86
CA SER A 118 4.86 -15.00 32.09
C SER A 118 4.00 -13.88 32.65
N GLY A 119 3.42 -14.13 33.83
CA GLY A 119 2.55 -13.18 34.52
C GLY A 119 3.20 -11.82 34.74
N ASP A 120 2.35 -10.83 35.00
CA ASP A 120 2.65 -9.44 35.35
C ASP A 120 4.07 -9.23 35.86
N ARG A 121 4.94 -8.87 34.92
CA ARG A 121 6.12 -8.07 35.21
C ARG A 121 5.96 -6.81 34.39
N ASP A 122 5.52 -5.76 35.07
CA ASP A 122 5.81 -4.39 34.68
C ASP A 122 7.34 -4.22 34.74
N ASP A 123 8.00 -4.53 33.62
CA ASP A 123 9.43 -4.37 33.39
C ASP A 123 9.79 -2.92 33.05
N GLY A 124 8.88 -1.95 33.22
CA GLY A 124 9.12 -0.56 32.81
C GLY A 124 9.47 -0.41 31.32
N THR A 125 9.29 -1.45 30.51
CA THR A 125 9.56 -1.45 29.07
C THR A 125 8.38 -0.79 28.37
N ILE A 126 8.61 0.41 27.86
CA ILE A 126 7.63 1.20 27.12
C ILE A 126 7.12 0.35 25.94
N GLU A 127 5.79 0.21 25.83
CA GLU A 127 5.18 -0.51 24.70
C GLU A 127 5.69 0.09 23.37
N PRO A 128 6.26 -0.72 22.45
CA PRO A 128 6.76 -0.20 21.19
C PRO A 128 5.61 0.31 20.31
N ASP A 129 5.91 1.27 19.45
CA ASP A 129 4.94 1.77 18.48
C ASP A 129 4.57 0.70 17.45
N ASP A 130 3.41 0.89 16.82
CA ASP A 130 3.00 0.00 15.74
C ASP A 130 4.04 0.04 14.61
N PRO A 131 4.48 -1.12 14.08
CA PRO A 131 5.49 -1.14 13.04
C PRO A 131 5.15 -0.31 11.79
N SER A 132 3.85 -0.13 11.49
CA SER A 132 3.41 0.72 10.38
C SER A 132 3.62 2.22 10.64
N VAL A 133 3.42 2.67 11.89
CA VAL A 133 3.70 4.05 12.34
C VAL A 133 5.20 4.31 12.21
N GLU A 134 6.01 3.41 12.78
CA GLU A 134 7.47 3.55 12.78
C GLU A 134 8.05 3.52 11.37
N PHE A 135 7.56 2.60 10.52
CA PHE A 135 7.98 2.54 9.12
C PHE A 135 7.60 3.82 8.36
N GLN A 136 6.39 4.35 8.57
CA GLN A 136 5.98 5.58 7.92
C GLN A 136 6.86 6.75 8.35
N HIS A 137 7.06 6.89 9.66
CA HIS A 137 7.81 7.98 10.26
C HIS A 137 9.29 7.98 9.81
N ARG A 138 9.96 6.83 9.87
CA ARG A 138 11.41 6.74 9.59
C ARG A 138 11.75 6.57 8.12
N ILE A 139 10.86 5.96 7.33
CA ILE A 139 11.18 5.48 5.97
C ILE A 139 10.32 6.19 4.93
N THR A 140 9.00 5.97 4.89
CA THR A 140 8.20 6.44 3.75
C THR A 140 8.02 7.96 3.72
N SER A 141 8.01 8.63 4.88
CA SER A 141 7.97 10.10 5.00
C SER A 141 9.16 10.80 4.33
N LYS A 142 10.30 10.10 4.19
CA LYS A 142 11.50 10.59 3.50
C LYS A 142 11.39 10.48 1.98
N LEU A 143 10.45 9.69 1.46
CA LEU A 143 10.29 9.37 0.04
C LEU A 143 9.03 9.99 -0.59
N ILE A 144 7.96 10.09 0.19
CA ILE A 144 6.69 10.70 -0.20
C ILE A 144 6.42 11.86 0.77
N PRO A 145 6.13 13.07 0.27
CA PRO A 145 5.82 14.21 1.12
C PRO A 145 4.66 13.90 2.08
N LEU A 146 4.78 14.35 3.35
CA LEU A 146 3.77 14.12 4.39
C LEU A 146 2.36 14.56 3.98
N ALA A 147 2.22 15.59 3.14
CA ALA A 147 0.94 16.05 2.61
C ALA A 147 0.16 14.98 1.81
N PHE A 148 0.85 13.95 1.30
CA PHE A 148 0.27 12.83 0.55
C PHE A 148 0.29 11.52 1.34
N LEU A 149 0.64 11.55 2.62
CA LEU A 149 0.58 10.40 3.52
C LEU A 149 -0.57 10.58 4.51
N PRO A 150 -1.23 9.51 4.95
CA PRO A 150 -2.21 9.62 6.00
C PRO A 150 -1.50 10.04 7.28
N ARG A 151 -2.17 10.82 8.12
CA ARG A 151 -1.84 10.86 9.55
C ARG A 151 -1.78 9.41 10.05
N LEU A 152 -0.71 9.05 10.74
CA LEU A 152 -0.51 7.74 11.32
C LEU A 152 0.37 7.93 12.57
N GLU A 153 -0.26 7.93 13.73
CA GLU A 153 0.37 8.29 15.00
C GLU A 153 0.02 7.27 16.09
N SER A 154 0.95 7.03 17.00
CA SER A 154 0.66 6.32 18.24
C SER A 154 -0.14 7.22 19.17
N VAL A 155 -1.15 6.65 19.82
CA VAL A 155 -1.96 7.32 20.83
C VAL A 155 -2.13 6.45 22.06
N CYS A 156 -2.28 7.07 23.22
CA CYS A 156 -2.50 6.38 24.49
C CYS A 156 -3.95 5.89 24.58
N VAL A 157 -4.12 4.65 25.05
CA VAL A 157 -5.40 4.03 25.41
C VAL A 157 -5.27 3.37 26.77
N LYS A 158 -6.39 3.21 27.49
CA LYS A 158 -6.42 2.56 28.81
C LYS A 158 -7.36 1.36 28.79
N SER A 159 -7.00 0.30 29.52
CA SER A 159 -7.79 -0.93 29.58
C SER A 159 -9.27 -0.71 29.92
N PRO A 160 -9.66 0.12 30.91
CA PRO A 160 -11.08 0.37 31.20
C PRO A 160 -11.83 1.01 30.03
N TRP A 161 -11.19 1.94 29.32
CA TRP A 161 -11.77 2.61 28.15
C TRP A 161 -11.96 1.64 26.99
N LEU A 162 -10.98 0.76 26.73
CA LEU A 162 -11.08 -0.28 25.70
C LEU A 162 -12.18 -1.31 26.02
N ALA A 163 -12.33 -1.69 27.29
CA ALA A 163 -13.38 -2.60 27.74
C ALA A 163 -14.78 -1.97 27.55
N GLU A 164 -14.94 -0.69 27.87
CA GLU A 164 -16.19 0.04 27.64
C GLU A 164 -16.50 0.13 26.13
N LEU A 165 -15.54 0.53 25.29
CA LEU A 165 -15.72 0.55 23.83
C LEU A 165 -16.16 -0.81 23.29
N LEU A 166 -15.50 -1.88 23.72
CA LEU A 166 -15.87 -3.25 23.32
C LEU A 166 -17.30 -3.57 23.72
N SER A 167 -17.71 -3.23 24.95
CA SER A 167 -19.07 -3.51 25.43
C SER A 167 -20.16 -2.81 24.62
N LEU A 168 -19.89 -1.60 24.12
CA LEU A 168 -20.81 -0.81 23.32
C LEU A 168 -20.91 -1.30 21.86
N SER A 169 -19.79 -1.74 21.31
CA SER A 169 -19.65 -1.94 19.86
C SER A 169 -19.56 -3.40 19.42
N ASP A 170 -19.36 -4.37 20.34
CA ASP A 170 -19.16 -5.77 19.94
C ASP A 170 -20.35 -6.30 19.13
N SER A 171 -21.58 -5.90 19.47
CA SER A 171 -22.78 -6.30 18.72
C SER A 171 -22.80 -5.89 17.25
N GLU A 172 -22.04 -4.86 16.85
CA GLU A 172 -21.91 -4.38 15.47
C GLU A 172 -20.97 -5.26 14.63
N ARG A 173 -20.15 -6.09 15.29
CA ARG A 173 -19.16 -6.94 14.63
C ARG A 173 -19.79 -8.19 14.00
N PRO A 174 -19.31 -8.66 12.83
CA PRO A 174 -19.77 -9.89 12.22
C PRO A 174 -19.70 -11.08 13.20
N PRO A 175 -20.76 -11.92 13.29
CA PRO A 175 -20.81 -13.02 14.26
C PRO A 175 -19.61 -13.96 14.22
N GLU A 176 -19.08 -14.25 13.03
CA GLU A 176 -17.89 -15.09 12.83
C GLU A 176 -16.62 -14.47 13.42
N ARG A 177 -16.46 -13.14 13.33
CA ARG A 177 -15.30 -12.44 13.90
C ARG A 177 -15.36 -12.42 15.42
N ARG A 178 -16.54 -12.21 15.99
CA ARG A 178 -16.76 -12.27 17.44
C ARG A 178 -16.42 -13.62 18.07
N ARG A 179 -16.61 -14.72 17.33
CA ARG A 179 -16.22 -16.06 17.77
C ARG A 179 -14.71 -16.29 17.70
N GLU A 180 -14.01 -15.57 16.84
CA GLU A 180 -12.61 -15.81 16.50
C GLU A 180 -11.66 -14.94 17.35
N ASP A 181 -12.01 -13.68 17.58
CA ASP A 181 -11.14 -12.69 18.22
C ASP A 181 -11.88 -11.54 18.90
N THR A 182 -11.14 -10.82 19.75
CA THR A 182 -11.59 -9.64 20.48
C THR A 182 -10.51 -8.55 20.52
N ILE A 183 -10.87 -7.35 20.97
CA ILE A 183 -9.91 -6.25 21.20
C ILE A 183 -8.93 -6.66 22.30
N ASP A 184 -7.63 -6.42 22.08
CA ASP A 184 -6.59 -6.64 23.09
C ASP A 184 -6.62 -5.50 24.13
N ILE A 185 -7.48 -5.65 25.14
CA ILE A 185 -7.66 -4.63 26.20
C ILE A 185 -6.44 -4.43 27.10
N ARG A 186 -5.36 -5.21 26.91
CA ARG A 186 -4.10 -5.10 27.65
C ARG A 186 -3.13 -4.09 27.01
N ARG A 187 -3.47 -3.58 25.83
CA ARG A 187 -2.67 -2.59 25.10
C ARG A 187 -2.81 -1.21 25.74
N HIS A 188 -1.71 -0.46 25.74
CA HIS A 188 -1.63 0.93 26.19
C HIS A 188 -1.42 1.89 25.02
N LYS A 189 -1.06 1.38 23.85
CA LYS A 189 -0.98 2.13 22.60
C LYS A 189 -1.97 1.63 21.56
N ALA A 190 -2.50 2.59 20.79
CA ALA A 190 -3.30 2.37 19.60
C ALA A 190 -2.78 3.24 18.46
N VAL A 191 -3.30 3.02 17.25
CA VAL A 191 -2.92 3.83 16.09
C VAL A 191 -4.08 4.75 15.71
N LEU A 192 -3.82 6.06 15.72
CA LEU A 192 -4.73 7.06 15.18
C LEU A 192 -4.35 7.35 13.72
N ALA A 193 -5.31 7.22 12.82
CA ALA A 193 -5.09 7.42 11.40
C ALA A 193 -6.09 8.42 10.80
N THR A 194 -5.77 9.00 9.65
CA THR A 194 -6.76 9.82 8.90
C THR A 194 -7.96 8.98 8.47
N ASP A 195 -9.17 9.51 8.65
CA ASP A 195 -10.37 8.94 8.04
C ASP A 195 -10.42 9.34 6.55
N LEU A 196 -10.11 8.36 5.68
CA LEU A 196 -10.01 8.57 4.24
C LEU A 196 -11.34 8.32 3.51
N VAL A 197 -12.30 7.67 4.17
CA VAL A 197 -13.59 7.28 3.55
C VAL A 197 -14.80 7.89 4.28
N GLY A 198 -14.64 8.25 5.55
CA GLY A 198 -15.64 8.94 6.33
C GLY A 198 -15.84 10.38 5.87
N GLY A 199 -17.07 10.89 6.07
CA GLY A 199 -17.46 12.25 5.72
C GLY A 199 -18.79 12.31 4.97
N SER A 200 -19.16 13.49 4.48
CA SER A 200 -20.37 13.71 3.67
C SER A 200 -20.19 13.41 2.18
N GLY A 201 -18.94 13.30 1.72
CA GLY A 201 -18.57 13.20 0.31
C GLY A 201 -18.24 11.82 -0.20
N TRP A 202 -17.38 11.78 -1.21
CA TRP A 202 -16.95 10.56 -1.89
C TRP A 202 -15.44 10.49 -2.05
N THR A 203 -14.92 9.26 -2.02
CA THR A 203 -13.50 8.95 -2.15
C THR A 203 -13.32 7.81 -3.14
N VAL A 204 -12.24 7.85 -3.91
CA VAL A 204 -11.85 6.81 -4.85
C VAL A 204 -10.53 6.18 -4.41
N GLU A 205 -10.50 4.87 -4.29
CA GLU A 205 -9.27 4.07 -4.14
C GLU A 205 -8.86 3.55 -5.52
N ILE A 206 -7.67 3.91 -5.99
CA ILE A 206 -7.06 3.35 -7.20
C ILE A 206 -5.82 2.55 -6.81
N LYS A 207 -5.70 1.31 -7.30
CA LYS A 207 -4.44 0.56 -7.29
C LYS A 207 -3.75 0.74 -8.64
N PRO A 208 -2.78 1.68 -8.76
CA PRO A 208 -2.27 2.11 -10.05
C PRO A 208 -1.38 1.06 -10.71
N LYS A 209 -0.80 0.14 -9.93
CA LYS A 209 0.15 -0.90 -10.38
C LYS A 209 1.46 -0.27 -10.90
N TRP A 210 2.11 -0.90 -11.87
CA TRP A 210 3.49 -0.60 -12.28
C TRP A 210 3.50 0.48 -13.37
N GLY A 211 4.09 1.63 -13.08
CA GLY A 211 4.18 2.79 -13.97
C GLY A 211 5.42 2.83 -14.86
N PHE A 212 6.06 1.70 -15.14
CA PHE A 212 7.24 1.62 -16.00
C PHE A 212 7.38 0.27 -16.70
N LEU A 213 8.15 0.25 -17.79
CA LEU A 213 8.70 -0.96 -18.41
C LEU A 213 10.11 -1.25 -17.85
N PRO A 214 10.45 -2.53 -17.58
CA PRO A 214 11.75 -2.91 -17.04
C PRO A 214 12.90 -2.58 -18.00
N ASN A 215 14.11 -2.40 -17.45
CA ASN A 215 15.29 -2.11 -18.25
C ASN A 215 15.69 -3.35 -19.09
N PRO A 216 15.71 -3.24 -20.44
CA PRO A 216 16.01 -4.36 -21.33
C PRO A 216 17.39 -4.99 -21.10
N ALA A 217 18.36 -4.25 -20.54
CA ALA A 217 19.72 -4.72 -20.31
C ALA A 217 19.82 -5.90 -19.32
N TYR A 218 18.78 -6.14 -18.52
CA TYR A 218 18.77 -7.19 -17.50
C TYR A 218 17.73 -8.28 -17.73
N LEU A 219 17.04 -8.23 -18.86
CA LEU A 219 16.06 -9.24 -19.23
C LEU A 219 16.75 -10.40 -19.95
N SER A 220 16.29 -11.62 -19.68
CA SER A 220 16.71 -12.78 -20.44
C SER A 220 16.22 -12.71 -21.88
N GLN A 221 16.92 -13.40 -22.78
CA GLN A 221 16.53 -13.46 -24.20
C GLN A 221 15.10 -14.03 -24.40
N GLU A 222 14.66 -14.90 -23.49
CA GLU A 222 13.33 -15.53 -23.51
C GLU A 222 12.21 -14.50 -23.27
N THR A 223 12.39 -13.60 -22.31
CA THR A 223 11.34 -12.66 -21.87
C THR A 223 11.47 -11.26 -22.47
N LEU A 224 12.65 -10.91 -23.00
CA LEU A 224 13.00 -9.59 -23.53
C LEU A 224 11.95 -9.01 -24.47
N SER A 225 11.51 -9.78 -25.47
CA SER A 225 10.57 -9.31 -26.49
C SER A 225 9.22 -8.89 -25.91
N MET A 226 8.75 -9.56 -24.85
CA MET A 226 7.47 -9.28 -24.21
C MET A 226 7.60 -8.20 -23.12
N LYS A 227 8.55 -8.36 -22.19
CA LYS A 227 8.71 -7.46 -21.04
C LYS A 227 9.17 -6.05 -21.43
N SER A 228 9.85 -5.88 -22.57
CA SER A 228 10.24 -4.56 -23.08
C SER A 228 9.13 -3.79 -23.82
N GLN A 229 8.01 -4.44 -24.10
CA GLN A 229 6.89 -3.86 -24.88
C GLN A 229 5.58 -3.81 -24.10
N TYR A 230 5.36 -4.74 -23.17
CA TYR A 230 4.11 -4.88 -22.43
C TYR A 230 4.35 -4.72 -20.94
N CYS A 231 3.55 -3.86 -20.30
CA CYS A 231 3.67 -3.66 -18.87
C CYS A 231 3.24 -4.91 -18.09
N ARG A 232 3.76 -5.07 -16.87
CA ARG A 232 3.47 -6.23 -16.01
C ARG A 232 1.97 -6.45 -15.80
N PHE A 233 1.18 -5.39 -15.66
CA PHE A 233 -0.27 -5.51 -15.47
C PHE A 233 -0.97 -6.09 -16.69
N CYS A 234 -0.68 -5.59 -17.90
CA CYS A 234 -1.29 -6.10 -19.13
C CYS A 234 -0.97 -7.58 -19.35
N MET A 235 0.30 -7.98 -19.15
CA MET A 235 0.68 -9.38 -19.26
C MET A 235 -0.03 -10.25 -18.21
N HIS A 236 -0.06 -9.81 -16.95
CA HIS A 236 -0.69 -10.56 -15.87
C HIS A 236 -2.22 -10.63 -16.00
N SER A 237 -2.87 -9.58 -16.51
CA SER A 237 -4.31 -9.56 -16.78
C SER A 237 -4.67 -10.64 -17.79
N GLN A 238 -3.95 -10.72 -18.91
CA GLN A 238 -4.15 -11.79 -19.90
C GLN A 238 -3.85 -13.17 -19.31
N PHE A 239 -2.81 -13.30 -18.49
CA PHE A 239 -2.50 -14.57 -17.81
C PHE A 239 -3.66 -15.05 -16.93
N ARG A 240 -4.32 -14.16 -16.18
CA ARG A 240 -5.44 -14.50 -15.28
C ARG A 240 -6.74 -14.78 -16.01
N THR A 241 -7.07 -13.99 -17.03
CA THR A 241 -8.38 -14.07 -17.70
C THR A 241 -8.36 -14.89 -18.98
N GLY A 242 -7.18 -15.39 -19.38
CA GLY A 242 -6.94 -15.91 -20.73
C GLY A 242 -6.86 -14.79 -21.77
N TYR A 243 -6.65 -15.19 -23.02
CA TYR A 243 -6.76 -14.29 -24.17
C TYR A 243 -8.18 -13.76 -24.28
N GLN A 244 -8.32 -12.44 -24.40
CA GLN A 244 -9.59 -11.75 -24.61
C GLN A 244 -9.47 -10.86 -25.84
N ASP A 245 -10.61 -10.56 -26.47
CA ASP A 245 -10.69 -9.78 -27.71
C ASP A 245 -9.86 -8.49 -27.62
N PRO A 246 -8.87 -8.26 -28.51
CA PRO A 246 -8.07 -7.03 -28.58
C PRO A 246 -8.90 -5.75 -28.68
N LYS A 247 -10.15 -5.85 -29.14
CA LYS A 247 -11.08 -4.71 -29.23
C LYS A 247 -11.58 -4.23 -27.87
N GLN A 248 -11.44 -5.03 -26.81
CA GLN A 248 -11.82 -4.61 -25.47
C GLN A 248 -10.76 -3.66 -24.91
N GLN A 249 -11.11 -2.38 -24.76
CA GLN A 249 -10.25 -1.39 -24.10
C GLN A 249 -9.99 -1.84 -22.66
N LYS A 250 -8.71 -1.96 -22.30
CA LYS A 250 -8.28 -2.40 -20.96
C LYS A 250 -7.47 -1.31 -20.28
N TYR A 251 -7.50 -1.36 -18.95
CA TYR A 251 -6.67 -0.49 -18.13
C TYR A 251 -5.18 -0.83 -18.36
N CYS A 252 -4.41 0.19 -18.77
CA CYS A 252 -2.96 0.13 -18.80
C CYS A 252 -2.41 1.12 -17.77
N PRO A 253 -1.63 0.67 -16.77
CA PRO A 253 -0.95 1.58 -15.84
C PRO A 253 -0.14 2.67 -16.53
N LEU A 254 0.54 2.38 -17.63
CA LEU A 254 1.37 3.38 -18.31
C LEU A 254 0.55 4.53 -18.88
N ASP A 255 -0.74 4.32 -19.20
CA ASP A 255 -1.65 5.41 -19.56
C ASP A 255 -1.94 6.32 -18.36
N LEU A 256 -2.19 5.73 -17.19
CA LEU A 256 -2.42 6.47 -15.94
C LEU A 256 -1.17 7.29 -15.54
N TYR A 257 0.02 6.72 -15.69
CA TYR A 257 1.30 7.36 -15.37
C TYR A 257 1.84 8.28 -16.48
N SER A 258 1.16 8.40 -17.61
CA SER A 258 1.68 9.13 -18.78
C SER A 258 1.80 10.64 -18.60
N GLY A 259 1.03 11.22 -17.67
CA GLY A 259 0.88 12.68 -17.57
C GLY A 259 0.10 13.32 -18.72
N LYS A 260 -0.21 12.59 -19.80
CA LYS A 260 -1.02 13.06 -20.93
C LYS A 260 -2.50 12.94 -20.58
N GLU A 261 -3.19 14.08 -20.56
CA GLU A 261 -4.60 14.17 -20.15
C GLU A 261 -5.51 13.12 -20.81
N SER A 262 -5.39 12.96 -22.13
CA SER A 262 -6.18 12.00 -22.91
C SER A 262 -5.94 10.54 -22.50
N ARG A 263 -4.69 10.17 -22.21
CA ARG A 263 -4.32 8.82 -21.77
C ARG A 263 -4.75 8.58 -20.32
N VAL A 264 -4.58 9.56 -19.44
CA VAL A 264 -5.04 9.47 -18.05
C VAL A 264 -6.57 9.32 -18.00
N ALA A 265 -7.31 10.13 -18.74
CA ALA A 265 -8.76 10.02 -18.85
C ALA A 265 -9.20 8.65 -19.42
N HIS A 266 -8.49 8.15 -20.44
CA HIS A 266 -8.71 6.81 -20.97
C HIS A 266 -8.50 5.72 -19.91
N ALA A 267 -7.40 5.79 -19.15
CA ALA A 267 -7.11 4.84 -18.08
C ALA A 267 -8.20 4.83 -17.00
N LEU A 268 -8.69 6.00 -16.59
CA LEU A 268 -9.78 6.15 -15.61
C LEU A 268 -11.09 5.54 -16.11
N ARG A 269 -11.43 5.74 -17.39
CA ARG A 269 -12.61 5.11 -18.01
C ARG A 269 -12.46 3.59 -18.11
N CYS A 270 -11.27 3.08 -18.41
CA CYS A 270 -11.01 1.65 -18.38
C CYS A 270 -11.15 1.04 -16.97
N LEU A 271 -10.70 1.75 -15.93
CA LEU A 271 -10.91 1.36 -14.54
C LEU A 271 -12.39 1.33 -14.18
N TRP A 272 -13.14 2.38 -14.56
CA TRP A 272 -14.59 2.45 -14.39
C TRP A 272 -15.30 1.28 -15.07
N ASN A 273 -14.97 1.01 -16.33
CA ASN A 273 -15.55 -0.09 -17.08
C ASN A 273 -15.25 -1.43 -16.38
N ALA A 274 -14.02 -1.69 -15.96
CA ALA A 274 -13.69 -2.91 -15.21
C ALA A 274 -14.49 -3.02 -13.91
N TRP A 275 -14.69 -1.92 -13.19
CA TRP A 275 -15.49 -1.87 -11.96
C TRP A 275 -16.97 -2.17 -12.21
N ILE A 276 -17.58 -1.59 -13.26
CA ILE A 276 -18.97 -1.90 -13.65
C ILE A 276 -19.11 -3.37 -14.07
N HIS A 277 -18.25 -3.88 -14.95
CA HIS A 277 -18.38 -5.24 -15.51
C HIS A 277 -18.14 -6.34 -14.46
N SER A 278 -17.36 -6.04 -13.43
CA SER A 278 -17.07 -6.97 -12.32
C SER A 278 -18.05 -6.86 -11.16
N SER A 279 -19.11 -6.05 -11.28
CA SER A 279 -20.01 -5.73 -10.17
C SER A 279 -19.25 -5.27 -8.91
N GLY A 280 -18.20 -4.46 -9.10
CA GLY A 280 -17.44 -3.87 -8.01
C GLY A 280 -16.38 -4.79 -7.38
N THR A 281 -16.19 -5.99 -7.91
CA THR A 281 -15.21 -6.96 -7.38
C THR A 281 -13.79 -6.77 -7.92
N ALA A 282 -13.61 -5.97 -8.99
CA ALA A 282 -12.28 -5.64 -9.49
C ALA A 282 -11.44 -4.90 -8.44
N ASN A 283 -10.20 -5.35 -8.23
CA ASN A 283 -9.35 -4.83 -7.15
C ASN A 283 -8.64 -3.50 -7.45
N ASN A 284 -8.76 -2.98 -8.67
CA ASN A 284 -8.03 -1.80 -9.12
C ASN A 284 -8.75 -0.49 -8.80
N LEU A 285 -10.07 -0.52 -8.61
CA LEU A 285 -10.91 0.64 -8.36
C LEU A 285 -11.94 0.30 -7.29
N LYS A 286 -12.02 1.11 -6.23
CA LYS A 286 -13.16 1.16 -5.32
C LYS A 286 -13.63 2.58 -5.16
N ILE A 287 -14.93 2.74 -4.99
CA ILE A 287 -15.57 4.04 -4.78
C ILE A 287 -16.30 3.97 -3.45
N PHE A 288 -16.08 4.97 -2.62
CA PHE A 288 -16.73 5.13 -1.32
C PHE A 288 -17.59 6.38 -1.35
N VAL A 289 -18.82 6.29 -0.86
CA VAL A 289 -19.70 7.43 -0.65
C VAL A 289 -20.17 7.40 0.80
N ARG A 290 -19.87 8.46 1.54
CA ARG A 290 -20.25 8.61 2.96
C ARG A 290 -19.83 7.42 3.82
N GLY A 291 -18.60 6.95 3.65
CA GLY A 291 -18.02 5.83 4.40
C GLY A 291 -18.43 4.43 3.92
N LYS A 292 -19.32 4.30 2.93
CA LYS A 292 -19.76 3.00 2.40
C LYS A 292 -19.20 2.75 1.01
N VAL A 293 -18.80 1.50 0.74
CA VAL A 293 -18.46 1.07 -0.62
C VAL A 293 -19.70 1.20 -1.49
N LEU A 294 -19.55 1.88 -2.63
CA LEU A 294 -20.61 2.08 -3.60
C LEU A 294 -20.79 0.79 -4.43
N ASP A 295 -22.02 0.32 -4.57
CA ASP A 295 -22.38 -0.72 -5.54
C ASP A 295 -22.49 -0.10 -6.95
N PRO A 296 -21.91 -0.71 -7.99
CA PRO A 296 -22.06 -0.26 -9.38
C PRO A 296 -23.49 -0.02 -9.85
N ASN A 297 -24.47 -0.75 -9.33
CA ASN A 297 -25.88 -0.60 -9.70
C ASN A 297 -26.48 0.69 -9.13
N ASP A 298 -25.94 1.20 -8.03
CA ASP A 298 -26.40 2.42 -7.37
C ASP A 298 -25.66 3.68 -7.87
N ALA A 299 -24.65 3.52 -8.74
CA ALA A 299 -23.77 4.61 -9.15
C ALA A 299 -24.51 5.80 -9.77
N SER A 300 -25.46 5.52 -10.67
CA SER A 300 -26.27 6.56 -11.32
C SER A 300 -27.23 7.29 -10.37
N GLU A 301 -27.55 6.70 -9.21
CA GLU A 301 -28.43 7.31 -8.21
C GLU A 301 -27.66 8.07 -7.13
N VAL A 302 -26.51 7.54 -6.73
CA VAL A 302 -25.74 8.00 -5.56
C VAL A 302 -24.58 8.90 -5.98
N LEU A 303 -23.81 8.53 -7.00
CA LEU A 303 -22.61 9.27 -7.42
C LEU A 303 -22.94 10.39 -8.41
N ALA A 304 -23.89 10.19 -9.32
CA ALA A 304 -24.24 11.20 -10.33
C ALA A 304 -24.55 12.59 -9.73
N PRO A 305 -25.34 12.73 -8.65
CA PRO A 305 -25.59 14.03 -8.04
C PRO A 305 -24.33 14.71 -7.47
N LEU A 306 -23.37 13.92 -6.95
CA LEU A 306 -22.09 14.43 -6.44
C LEU A 306 -21.18 14.95 -7.57
N LEU A 307 -21.42 14.48 -8.79
CA LEU A 307 -20.76 14.94 -10.02
C LEU A 307 -21.58 16.00 -10.76
N SER A 308 -22.60 16.59 -10.12
CA SER A 308 -23.52 17.58 -10.73
C SER A 308 -24.28 17.05 -11.96
N LEU A 309 -24.56 15.74 -11.99
CA LEU A 309 -25.37 15.08 -13.01
C LEU A 309 -26.75 14.69 -12.47
N PRO A 310 -27.78 14.57 -13.33
CA PRO A 310 -29.08 14.05 -12.91
C PRO A 310 -28.99 12.58 -12.49
N LYS A 311 -29.86 12.18 -11.57
CA LYS A 311 -30.04 10.77 -11.20
C LYS A 311 -30.51 9.96 -12.42
N GLY A 312 -30.09 8.69 -12.47
CA GLY A 312 -30.44 7.79 -13.57
C GLY A 312 -29.74 8.11 -14.90
N VAL A 313 -28.73 9.00 -14.89
CA VAL A 313 -27.89 9.26 -16.07
C VAL A 313 -27.23 7.96 -16.57
N ASP A 314 -27.04 7.87 -17.88
CA ASP A 314 -26.42 6.70 -18.49
C ASP A 314 -24.96 6.50 -18.03
N LYS A 315 -24.51 5.25 -18.07
CA LYS A 315 -23.21 4.84 -17.54
C LYS A 315 -22.03 5.48 -18.27
N GLU A 316 -22.17 5.83 -19.54
CA GLU A 316 -21.10 6.43 -20.34
C GLU A 316 -20.89 7.90 -19.95
N THR A 317 -21.98 8.67 -19.87
CA THR A 317 -21.95 10.04 -19.36
C THR A 317 -21.41 10.10 -17.94
N LEU A 318 -21.82 9.17 -17.07
CA LEU A 318 -21.29 9.07 -15.71
C LEU A 318 -19.79 8.74 -15.69
N SER A 319 -19.33 7.83 -16.56
CA SER A 319 -17.91 7.48 -16.70
C SER A 319 -17.05 8.67 -17.11
N MET A 320 -17.54 9.48 -18.05
CA MET A 320 -16.84 10.70 -18.48
C MET A 320 -16.74 11.73 -17.36
N ALA A 321 -17.82 11.97 -16.61
CA ALA A 321 -17.80 12.89 -15.48
C ALA A 321 -16.92 12.39 -14.32
N PHE A 322 -16.93 11.09 -14.06
CA PHE A 322 -16.03 10.45 -13.10
C PHE A 322 -14.56 10.67 -13.47
N ALA A 323 -14.20 10.42 -14.74
CA ALA A 323 -12.83 10.65 -15.21
C ALA A 323 -12.45 12.13 -15.11
N ALA A 324 -13.33 13.04 -15.51
CA ALA A 324 -13.11 14.49 -15.44
C ALA A 324 -12.90 14.98 -14.00
N ALA A 325 -13.61 14.42 -13.01
CA ALA A 325 -13.46 14.79 -11.61
C ALA A 325 -12.15 14.32 -10.97
N LEU A 326 -11.58 13.20 -11.44
CA LEU A 326 -10.31 12.66 -10.92
C LEU A 326 -9.08 13.18 -11.65
N LEU A 327 -9.25 13.75 -12.83
CA LEU A 327 -8.15 14.20 -13.67
C LEU A 327 -7.33 15.33 -13.01
N PRO A 328 -7.92 16.42 -12.49
CA PRO A 328 -7.15 17.47 -11.81
C PRO A 328 -6.28 16.97 -10.64
N PRO A 329 -6.80 16.26 -9.62
CA PRO A 329 -5.96 15.81 -8.51
C PRO A 329 -4.84 14.85 -8.93
N LEU A 330 -5.02 14.08 -10.01
CA LEU A 330 -4.00 13.17 -10.52
C LEU A 330 -2.91 13.88 -11.33
N GLN A 331 -3.22 15.00 -11.98
CA GLN A 331 -2.26 15.75 -12.82
C GLN A 331 -1.60 16.92 -12.08
N GLU A 332 -2.30 17.56 -11.16
CA GLU A 332 -1.80 18.73 -10.43
C GLU A 332 -0.89 18.31 -9.24
N THR A 333 -1.01 17.07 -8.77
CA THR A 333 -0.17 16.56 -7.67
C THR A 333 1.04 15.76 -8.20
N PRO A 334 2.17 15.77 -7.48
CA PRO A 334 3.36 14.99 -7.87
C PRO A 334 3.23 13.50 -7.55
N VAL A 335 2.08 13.00 -7.10
CA VAL A 335 1.94 11.64 -6.54
C VAL A 335 2.25 10.58 -7.59
N LEU A 336 1.62 10.63 -8.77
CA LEU A 336 1.87 9.65 -9.83
C LEU A 336 3.32 9.71 -10.32
N GLY A 337 3.86 10.91 -10.53
CA GLY A 337 5.26 11.09 -10.94
C GLY A 337 6.26 10.57 -9.90
N SER A 338 6.00 10.81 -8.61
CA SER A 338 6.83 10.31 -7.50
C SER A 338 6.79 8.79 -7.41
N LEU A 339 5.59 8.19 -7.52
CA LEU A 339 5.44 6.74 -7.52
C LEU A 339 6.12 6.09 -8.73
N ALA A 340 5.92 6.61 -9.94
CA ALA A 340 6.58 6.08 -11.14
C ALA A 340 8.11 6.13 -11.02
N ARG A 341 8.65 7.26 -10.52
CA ARG A 341 10.08 7.40 -10.24
C ARG A 341 10.54 6.35 -9.23
N LEU A 342 9.93 6.29 -8.05
CA LEU A 342 10.31 5.36 -6.98
C LEU A 342 10.23 3.91 -7.44
N GLN A 343 9.15 3.51 -8.13
CA GLN A 343 9.02 2.16 -8.66
C GLN A 343 10.17 1.80 -9.62
N ARG A 344 10.55 2.72 -10.51
CA ARG A 344 11.61 2.50 -11.51
C ARG A 344 13.01 2.52 -10.91
N THR A 345 13.35 3.53 -10.10
CA THR A 345 14.71 3.68 -9.56
C THR A 345 15.03 2.69 -8.44
N LEU A 346 14.02 2.19 -7.74
CA LEU A 346 14.19 1.13 -6.74
C LEU A 346 14.10 -0.28 -7.34
N ASP A 347 13.69 -0.42 -8.60
CA ASP A 347 13.79 -1.68 -9.36
C ASP A 347 14.55 -1.48 -10.68
N PRO A 348 15.84 -1.14 -10.62
CA PRO A 348 16.62 -0.89 -11.82
C PRO A 348 16.97 -2.17 -12.57
N LEU A 349 17.01 -3.31 -11.88
CA LEU A 349 17.50 -4.59 -12.41
C LEU A 349 16.41 -5.50 -12.94
N ASP A 350 15.14 -5.23 -12.63
CA ASP A 350 14.10 -6.26 -12.67
C ASP A 350 14.45 -7.48 -11.78
N ILE A 351 13.48 -8.36 -11.53
CA ILE A 351 13.72 -9.58 -10.76
C ILE A 351 14.70 -10.53 -11.48
N GLU A 352 14.77 -10.48 -12.81
CA GLU A 352 15.71 -11.27 -13.62
C GLU A 352 17.17 -10.81 -13.46
N GLY A 353 17.40 -9.49 -13.44
CA GLY A 353 18.73 -8.93 -13.17
C GLY A 353 19.16 -9.18 -11.73
N LEU A 354 18.24 -9.07 -10.77
CA LEU A 354 18.52 -9.41 -9.37
C LEU A 354 18.92 -10.88 -9.20
N ARG A 355 18.22 -11.79 -9.89
CA ARG A 355 18.59 -13.22 -9.92
C ARG A 355 19.96 -13.44 -10.56
N THR A 356 20.27 -12.73 -11.64
CA THR A 356 21.58 -12.81 -12.32
C THR A 356 22.71 -12.36 -11.38
N LEU A 357 22.53 -11.24 -10.67
CA LEU A 357 23.48 -10.76 -9.68
C LEU A 357 23.73 -11.77 -8.56
N TYR A 358 22.66 -12.34 -8.00
CA TYR A 358 22.74 -13.39 -6.99
C TYR A 358 23.51 -14.64 -7.47
N ASN A 359 23.25 -15.09 -8.70
CA ASN A 359 23.95 -16.25 -9.28
C ASN A 359 25.45 -15.96 -9.46
N SER A 360 25.83 -14.74 -9.85
CA SER A 360 27.23 -14.34 -10.00
C SER A 360 27.99 -14.39 -8.66
N ILE A 361 27.35 -13.96 -7.57
CA ILE A 361 27.95 -14.02 -6.22
C ILE A 361 28.13 -15.47 -5.78
N ILE A 362 27.10 -16.31 -5.89
CA ILE A 362 27.19 -17.72 -5.51
C ILE A 362 28.20 -18.49 -6.34
N ASN A 363 28.27 -18.24 -7.65
CA ASN A 363 29.26 -18.89 -8.50
C ASN A 363 30.69 -18.51 -8.10
N THR A 364 30.91 -17.25 -7.70
CA THR A 364 32.20 -16.77 -7.19
C THR A 364 32.54 -17.40 -5.84
N GLU A 365 31.57 -17.46 -4.93
CA GLU A 365 31.73 -18.12 -3.63
C GLU A 365 32.01 -19.63 -3.78
N ASN A 366 31.32 -20.32 -4.69
CA ASN A 366 31.55 -21.74 -4.98
C ASN A 366 32.92 -21.99 -5.60
N ALA A 367 33.36 -21.16 -6.54
CA ALA A 367 34.70 -21.24 -7.12
C ALA A 367 35.80 -21.09 -6.05
N ASN A 368 35.54 -20.27 -5.02
CA ASN A 368 36.42 -20.11 -3.87
C ASN A 368 36.29 -21.26 -2.84
N ALA A 369 35.08 -21.80 -2.64
CA ALA A 369 34.77 -22.88 -1.69
C ALA A 369 35.27 -24.26 -2.13
N HIS A 370 35.47 -24.50 -3.44
CA HIS A 370 36.21 -25.67 -3.92
C HIS A 370 37.65 -25.77 -3.39
N LYS A 371 38.15 -24.74 -2.68
CA LYS A 371 39.40 -24.80 -1.90
C LYS A 371 39.21 -25.09 -0.41
N ASN A 372 38.01 -24.93 0.17
CA ASN A 372 37.72 -25.14 1.61
C ASN A 372 36.21 -25.42 1.88
N LYS A 373 35.85 -26.71 2.07
CA LYS A 373 34.57 -27.27 2.57
C LYS A 373 33.26 -26.91 1.83
N GLU A 374 32.36 -27.89 1.76
CA GLU A 374 31.02 -27.81 1.14
C GLU A 374 30.19 -26.66 1.72
N GLY A 375 30.05 -25.56 0.97
CA GLY A 375 29.18 -24.45 1.33
C GLY A 375 27.71 -24.78 1.07
N VAL A 376 26.85 -24.47 2.04
CA VAL A 376 25.39 -24.57 1.87
C VAL A 376 24.90 -23.34 1.11
N ILE A 377 24.40 -23.55 -0.11
CA ILE A 377 23.82 -22.46 -0.93
C ILE A 377 22.41 -22.17 -0.44
N HIS A 378 22.20 -20.97 0.09
CA HIS A 378 20.87 -20.51 0.53
C HIS A 378 20.09 -19.88 -0.63
N PRO A 379 18.78 -20.18 -0.79
CA PRO A 379 17.89 -19.47 -1.72
C PRO A 379 17.91 -17.95 -1.48
N LEU A 380 17.66 -17.15 -2.54
CA LEU A 380 17.72 -15.67 -2.51
C LEU A 380 16.96 -15.07 -1.32
N GLU A 381 15.77 -15.58 -1.02
CA GLU A 381 14.92 -15.13 0.08
C GLU A 381 15.44 -15.45 1.49
N LYS A 382 16.53 -16.24 1.59
CA LYS A 382 17.17 -16.68 2.84
C LYS A 382 18.64 -16.26 2.96
N VAL A 383 19.18 -15.56 1.98
CA VAL A 383 20.58 -15.08 2.01
C VAL A 383 20.78 -14.06 3.12
N PHE A 384 19.78 -13.19 3.33
CA PHE A 384 19.79 -12.17 4.37
C PHE A 384 18.59 -12.34 5.30
N PRO A 385 18.71 -11.93 6.57
CA PRO A 385 17.55 -11.79 7.44
C PRO A 385 16.58 -10.72 6.89
N GLN A 386 15.37 -10.68 7.43
CA GLN A 386 14.44 -9.60 7.15
C GLN A 386 15.06 -8.26 7.59
N PRO A 387 15.10 -7.22 6.73
CA PRO A 387 15.66 -5.92 7.11
C PRO A 387 14.97 -5.32 8.34
N THR A 388 15.79 -4.87 9.29
CA THR A 388 15.36 -4.10 10.46
C THR A 388 15.03 -2.64 10.07
N PHE A 389 14.46 -1.87 11.00
CA PHE A 389 14.24 -0.43 10.75
C PHE A 389 15.55 0.33 10.52
N ASP A 390 16.63 -0.06 11.19
CA ASP A 390 17.95 0.55 11.01
C ASP A 390 18.54 0.21 9.63
N ASP A 391 18.34 -1.03 9.15
CA ASP A 391 18.73 -1.43 7.80
C ASP A 391 18.02 -0.63 6.71
N TRP A 392 16.72 -0.35 6.93
CA TRP A 392 15.91 0.47 6.04
C TRP A 392 16.35 1.93 6.07
N GLU A 393 16.56 2.49 7.25
CA GLU A 393 16.98 3.89 7.40
C GLU A 393 18.35 4.13 6.77
N CYS A 394 19.31 3.23 7.01
CA CYS A 394 20.61 3.24 6.35
C CYS A 394 20.45 3.19 4.82
N PHE A 395 19.64 2.25 4.32
CA PHE A 395 19.37 2.12 2.88
C PHE A 395 18.79 3.40 2.27
N ILE A 396 17.76 4.01 2.90
CA ILE A 396 17.14 5.24 2.40
C ILE A 396 18.13 6.40 2.39
N ASN A 397 18.94 6.55 3.44
CA ASN A 397 19.95 7.60 3.49
C ASN A 397 20.96 7.45 2.34
N THR A 398 21.42 6.22 2.05
CA THR A 398 22.28 5.94 0.89
C THR A 398 21.59 6.24 -0.44
N TYR A 399 20.35 5.75 -0.61
CA TYR A 399 19.55 5.95 -1.83
C TYR A 399 19.32 7.44 -2.13
N LEU A 400 18.97 8.24 -1.13
CA LEU A 400 18.76 9.68 -1.29
C LEU A 400 20.07 10.44 -1.53
N SER A 401 21.18 10.01 -0.91
CA SER A 401 22.49 10.68 -1.05
C SER A 401 23.16 10.47 -2.40
N ASN A 402 22.89 9.33 -3.06
CA ASN A 402 23.52 9.01 -4.35
C ASN A 402 23.00 9.87 -5.51
N GLY A 403 21.92 10.64 -5.30
CA GLY A 403 21.21 11.36 -6.34
C GLY A 403 20.52 10.38 -7.29
N HIS A 404 19.29 10.68 -7.70
CA HIS A 404 18.50 9.81 -8.60
C HIS A 404 19.18 9.49 -9.96
N SER A 405 20.35 10.06 -10.24
CA SER A 405 21.10 9.96 -11.49
C SER A 405 22.05 8.75 -11.58
N LYS A 406 22.40 8.06 -10.48
CA LYS A 406 23.32 6.91 -10.53
C LYS A 406 22.64 5.55 -10.73
N ASP A 407 21.34 5.45 -10.47
CA ASP A 407 20.60 4.17 -10.45
C ASP A 407 20.11 3.71 -11.84
N MET A 408 20.39 4.49 -12.89
CA MET A 408 20.10 4.12 -14.29
C MET A 408 21.32 3.58 -15.05
N ILE A 409 22.46 3.46 -14.39
CA ILE A 409 23.66 2.96 -15.07
C ILE A 409 23.60 1.42 -15.13
N PRO A 410 23.79 0.80 -16.31
CA PRO A 410 23.84 -0.65 -16.44
C PRO A 410 24.83 -1.27 -15.44
N VAL A 411 24.49 -2.37 -14.76
CA VAL A 411 25.40 -3.15 -13.88
C VAL A 411 26.61 -3.65 -14.68
N GLY A 412 26.50 -3.74 -16.01
CA GLY A 412 27.63 -4.00 -16.91
C GLY A 412 28.46 -2.76 -17.30
N ALA A 413 27.96 -1.54 -17.09
CA ALA A 413 28.64 -0.27 -17.40
C ALA A 413 29.31 0.36 -16.17
N LEU A 414 28.86 0.00 -14.97
CA LEU A 414 29.60 0.25 -13.74
C LEU A 414 30.42 -1.01 -13.42
N ASN A 415 31.71 -0.84 -13.13
CA ASN A 415 32.48 -1.82 -12.36
C ASN A 415 31.89 -1.91 -10.93
N ILE A 416 30.62 -2.27 -10.76
CA ILE A 416 30.01 -2.45 -9.45
C ILE A 416 30.68 -3.68 -8.85
N PRO A 417 31.26 -3.58 -7.65
CA PRO A 417 31.71 -4.75 -6.91
C PRO A 417 30.58 -5.76 -6.83
N VAL A 418 30.78 -6.96 -7.39
CA VAL A 418 29.84 -8.06 -7.27
C VAL A 418 30.05 -8.68 -5.89
N ASP A 419 29.47 -8.06 -4.87
CA ASP A 419 29.59 -8.47 -3.47
C ASP A 419 28.23 -8.58 -2.76
N SER A 420 28.29 -9.13 -1.54
CA SER A 420 27.12 -9.39 -0.71
C SER A 420 26.36 -8.11 -0.32
N ASP A 421 27.08 -7.01 -0.04
CA ASP A 421 26.48 -5.74 0.35
C ASP A 421 25.70 -5.11 -0.81
N THR A 422 26.25 -5.20 -2.02
CA THR A 422 25.58 -4.75 -3.25
C THR A 422 24.30 -5.54 -3.51
N LEU A 423 24.33 -6.87 -3.33
CA LEU A 423 23.12 -7.69 -3.45
C LEU A 423 22.07 -7.30 -2.39
N HIS A 424 22.47 -7.13 -1.13
CA HIS A 424 21.55 -6.74 -0.07
C HIS A 424 20.93 -5.36 -0.34
N HIS A 425 21.71 -4.41 -0.89
CA HIS A 425 21.21 -3.12 -1.33
C HIS A 425 20.10 -3.27 -2.38
N TYR A 426 20.35 -4.01 -3.46
CA TYR A 426 19.35 -4.18 -4.53
C TYR A 426 18.13 -5.01 -4.10
N ILE A 427 18.28 -5.95 -3.16
CA ILE A 427 17.13 -6.63 -2.55
C ILE A 427 16.25 -5.64 -1.79
N LYS A 428 16.83 -4.77 -0.94
CA LYS A 428 16.08 -3.75 -0.20
C LYS A 428 15.39 -2.77 -1.16
N ALA A 429 16.09 -2.34 -2.21
CA ALA A 429 15.51 -1.54 -3.28
C ALA A 429 14.29 -2.24 -3.91
N TYR A 430 14.46 -3.50 -4.34
CA TYR A 430 13.39 -4.26 -4.99
C TYR A 430 12.17 -4.46 -4.08
N LEU A 431 12.38 -4.79 -2.80
CA LEU A 431 11.30 -4.94 -1.82
C LEU A 431 10.51 -3.63 -1.63
N LEU A 432 11.21 -2.50 -1.61
CA LEU A 432 10.57 -1.18 -1.48
C LEU A 432 9.88 -0.74 -2.78
N SER A 433 10.47 -1.03 -3.94
CA SER A 433 9.78 -0.89 -5.24
C SER A 433 8.49 -1.70 -5.28
N ALA A 434 8.52 -2.95 -4.79
CA ALA A 434 7.34 -3.80 -4.69
C ALA A 434 6.27 -3.22 -3.76
N THR A 435 6.64 -2.50 -2.70
CA THR A 435 5.71 -1.71 -1.88
C THR A 435 5.02 -0.63 -2.72
N PHE A 436 5.76 0.19 -3.48
CA PHE A 436 5.17 1.24 -4.31
C PHE A 436 4.39 0.70 -5.53
N LYS A 437 4.72 -0.49 -6.03
CA LYS A 437 3.98 -1.20 -7.10
C LYS A 437 2.63 -1.75 -6.64
N ASP A 438 2.52 -2.07 -5.35
CA ASP A 438 1.32 -2.67 -4.73
C ASP A 438 0.50 -1.66 -3.90
N CYS A 439 0.95 -0.40 -3.77
CA CYS A 439 0.25 0.63 -3.00
C CYS A 439 -1.08 1.05 -3.63
N SER A 440 -1.87 1.82 -2.88
CA SER A 440 -3.13 2.40 -3.35
C SER A 440 -3.11 3.92 -3.20
N ILE A 441 -3.80 4.63 -4.10
CA ILE A 441 -4.01 6.07 -4.06
C ILE A 441 -5.47 6.34 -3.70
N MET A 442 -5.70 7.04 -2.61
CA MET A 442 -7.00 7.55 -2.18
C MET A 442 -7.17 8.99 -2.68
N ILE A 443 -8.23 9.25 -3.41
CA ILE A 443 -8.53 10.56 -4.01
C ILE A 443 -9.90 10.99 -3.54
N GLN A 444 -9.97 12.12 -2.87
CA GLN A 444 -11.21 12.79 -2.51
C GLN A 444 -11.28 14.11 -3.28
N PRO A 445 -12.02 14.14 -4.41
CA PRO A 445 -12.18 15.36 -5.19
C PRO A 445 -12.87 16.46 -4.38
N ARG A 446 -12.52 17.70 -4.68
CA ARG A 446 -13.08 18.88 -4.05
C ARG A 446 -14.59 18.90 -4.21
N GLU A 447 -15.29 19.05 -3.09
CA GLU A 447 -16.70 19.44 -3.11
C GLU A 447 -16.80 20.96 -3.23
N SER A 448 -17.97 21.49 -3.59
CA SER A 448 -18.23 22.93 -3.79
C SER A 448 -17.83 23.83 -2.61
N ASN A 449 -17.69 23.26 -1.40
CA ASN A 449 -17.32 23.96 -0.16
C ASN A 449 -15.88 23.69 0.31
N SER A 450 -15.10 22.84 -0.38
CA SER A 450 -13.69 22.56 -0.07
C SER A 450 -12.76 23.36 -0.98
N THR A 451 -11.66 23.86 -0.44
CA THR A 451 -10.67 24.64 -1.22
C THR A 451 -9.65 23.77 -1.94
N HIS A 452 -9.52 22.48 -1.60
CA HIS A 452 -8.49 21.58 -2.16
C HIS A 452 -9.01 20.16 -2.36
N ASP A 453 -8.47 19.48 -3.39
CA ASP A 453 -8.55 18.02 -3.52
C ASP A 453 -7.61 17.37 -2.50
N ARG A 454 -7.99 16.20 -1.97
CA ARG A 454 -7.13 15.42 -1.07
C ARG A 454 -6.68 14.15 -1.75
N VAL A 455 -5.36 13.99 -1.89
CA VAL A 455 -4.73 12.78 -2.43
C VAL A 455 -3.84 12.17 -1.37
N THR A 456 -3.98 10.87 -1.13
CA THR A 456 -3.24 10.15 -0.09
C THR A 456 -2.78 8.79 -0.60
N VAL A 457 -1.52 8.43 -0.38
CA VAL A 457 -0.97 7.11 -0.71
C VAL A 457 -1.03 6.22 0.52
N ILE A 458 -1.57 5.02 0.36
CA ILE A 458 -1.74 4.03 1.44
C ILE A 458 -1.14 2.67 1.04
N ASP A 459 -1.14 1.72 1.97
CA ASP A 459 -0.60 0.36 1.80
C ASP A 459 0.93 0.34 1.56
N LEU A 460 1.66 1.18 2.30
CA LEU A 460 3.10 1.41 2.15
C LEU A 460 3.99 0.58 3.09
N ASP A 461 3.45 -0.48 3.70
CA ASP A 461 4.26 -1.40 4.51
C ASP A 461 5.32 -2.13 3.64
N PRO A 462 6.52 -2.41 4.19
CA PRO A 462 7.57 -3.09 3.45
C PRO A 462 7.16 -4.53 3.15
N LYS A 463 7.54 -5.02 1.96
CA LYS A 463 7.35 -6.43 1.63
C LYS A 463 8.40 -7.31 2.32
N GLN A 464 8.05 -8.57 2.54
CA GLN A 464 8.91 -9.54 3.20
C GLN A 464 9.85 -10.25 2.22
N MET A 465 11.05 -10.60 2.69
CA MET A 465 12.06 -11.36 1.94
C MET A 465 11.49 -12.65 1.33
N THR A 466 10.64 -13.35 2.10
CA THR A 466 10.00 -14.63 1.73
C THR A 466 9.20 -14.56 0.43
N ARG A 467 8.77 -13.36 -0.01
CA ARG A 467 8.02 -13.19 -1.26
C ARG A 467 8.87 -13.29 -2.52
N LEU A 468 10.20 -13.09 -2.44
CA LEU A 468 11.08 -13.02 -3.61
C LEU A 468 10.99 -14.26 -4.50
N LYS A 469 11.04 -15.46 -3.91
CA LYS A 469 10.89 -16.73 -4.65
C LYS A 469 9.58 -16.83 -5.41
N LYS A 470 8.47 -16.45 -4.77
CA LYS A 470 7.13 -16.48 -5.41
C LYS A 470 7.05 -15.48 -6.55
N TRP A 471 7.58 -14.27 -6.35
CA TRP A 471 7.54 -13.22 -7.36
C TRP A 471 8.38 -13.53 -8.59
N GLU A 472 9.56 -14.10 -8.41
CA GLU A 472 10.39 -14.56 -9.51
C GLU A 472 9.69 -15.65 -10.33
N ALA A 473 9.16 -16.68 -9.65
CA ALA A 473 8.43 -17.76 -10.33
C ALA A 473 7.24 -17.21 -11.14
N LEU A 474 6.46 -16.32 -10.51
CA LEU A 474 5.29 -15.70 -11.13
C LEU A 474 5.67 -14.75 -12.28
N ASP A 475 6.79 -14.02 -12.18
CA ASP A 475 7.29 -13.15 -13.26
C ASP A 475 7.58 -13.95 -14.52
N ARG A 476 8.37 -15.02 -14.38
CA ARG A 476 8.72 -15.91 -15.49
C ARG A 476 7.48 -16.58 -16.08
N GLU A 477 6.56 -17.06 -15.26
CA GLU A 477 5.33 -17.70 -15.72
C GLU A 477 4.46 -16.75 -16.55
N ILE A 478 4.29 -15.50 -16.07
CA ILE A 478 3.54 -14.47 -16.80
C ILE A 478 4.22 -14.13 -18.12
N ALA A 479 5.52 -13.88 -18.12
CA ALA A 479 6.25 -13.44 -19.31
C ALA A 479 6.30 -14.53 -20.40
N THR A 480 6.52 -15.79 -20.03
CA THR A 480 6.62 -16.91 -20.99
C THR A 480 5.26 -17.40 -21.49
N SER A 481 4.21 -17.22 -20.69
CA SER A 481 2.82 -17.56 -21.09
C SER A 481 2.14 -16.48 -21.90
N PHE A 482 2.65 -15.24 -21.87
CA PHE A 482 2.07 -14.13 -22.60
C PHE A 482 2.14 -14.36 -24.12
N ARG A 483 1.11 -13.88 -24.83
CA ARG A 483 0.99 -14.00 -26.29
C ARG A 483 0.59 -12.64 -26.84
N ASP A 484 1.43 -12.09 -27.70
CA ASP A 484 1.18 -10.85 -28.44
C ASP A 484 0.18 -11.09 -29.59
N ALA A 485 -1.05 -11.41 -29.23
CA ALA A 485 -2.10 -11.74 -30.19
C ALA A 485 -2.73 -10.48 -30.81
N GLY A 486 -1.87 -9.65 -31.42
CA GLY A 486 -2.20 -8.40 -32.10
C GLY A 486 -2.47 -7.24 -31.16
N LEU A 487 -1.89 -7.26 -29.95
CA LEU A 487 -2.07 -6.17 -29.00
C LEU A 487 -1.16 -5.00 -29.37
N THR A 488 -1.61 -3.78 -29.12
CA THR A 488 -0.73 -2.62 -29.25
C THR A 488 0.27 -2.63 -28.08
N PRO A 489 1.58 -2.47 -28.33
CA PRO A 489 2.58 -2.29 -27.27
C PRO A 489 2.20 -1.16 -26.31
N CYS A 490 2.55 -1.35 -25.04
CA CYS A 490 2.35 -0.32 -24.02
C CYS A 490 3.35 0.82 -24.24
N SER A 491 2.91 2.07 -24.06
CA SER A 491 3.75 3.26 -24.23
C SER A 491 4.23 3.78 -22.88
N ASP A 492 5.55 3.78 -22.65
CA ASP A 492 6.20 4.35 -21.47
C ASP A 492 6.80 5.73 -21.84
N GLU A 493 6.15 6.80 -21.38
CA GLU A 493 6.55 8.19 -21.67
C GLU A 493 7.98 8.52 -21.26
N TYR A 494 8.47 7.90 -20.18
CA TYR A 494 9.85 8.12 -19.75
C TYR A 494 10.83 7.61 -20.81
N LEU A 495 10.61 6.40 -21.32
CA LEU A 495 11.47 5.82 -22.37
C LEU A 495 11.31 6.57 -23.70
N GLU A 496 10.11 7.04 -24.03
CA GLU A 496 9.87 7.88 -25.22
C GLU A 496 10.64 9.21 -25.14
N SER A 497 10.67 9.83 -23.96
CA SER A 497 11.43 11.07 -23.73
C SER A 497 12.94 10.87 -23.88
N LEU A 498 13.49 9.74 -23.41
CA LEU A 498 14.91 9.40 -23.58
C LEU A 498 15.29 9.18 -25.05
N ARG A 499 14.40 8.58 -25.85
CA ARG A 499 14.62 8.38 -27.31
C ARG A 499 14.52 9.69 -28.10
N SER A 500 13.74 10.64 -27.61
CA SER A 500 13.48 11.93 -28.27
C SER A 500 14.48 13.02 -27.87
N ALA A 501 15.28 12.80 -26.82
CA ALA A 501 16.35 13.70 -26.44
C ALA A 501 17.36 13.79 -27.60
N PRO A 502 17.74 15.00 -28.08
CA PRO A 502 18.74 15.14 -29.12
C PRO A 502 20.04 14.51 -28.62
N GLY A 503 20.47 13.44 -29.29
CA GLY A 503 21.63 12.67 -28.87
C GLY A 503 22.86 13.56 -28.80
N GLU A 504 23.47 13.65 -27.61
CA GLU A 504 24.92 13.84 -27.58
C GLU A 504 25.50 12.63 -28.31
N ASN A 505 26.16 12.90 -29.44
CA ASN A 505 26.88 11.92 -30.22
C ASN A 505 27.85 11.15 -29.32
N LEU A 506 27.44 9.96 -28.86
CA LEU A 506 28.37 8.92 -28.43
C LEU A 506 28.90 8.23 -29.68
N SER A 507 29.72 8.97 -30.42
CA SER A 507 30.60 8.46 -31.47
C SER A 507 32.05 8.60 -30.99
N SER A 508 32.54 7.59 -30.29
CA SER A 508 33.94 7.10 -30.31
C SER A 508 34.13 6.01 -29.27
#